data_AF-A0A6G3MFY8-F1
#
_entry.id   AF-A0A6G3MFY8-F1
#
_cell.length_a   1.000
_cell.length_b   1.000
_cell.length_c   1.000
_cell.angle_alpha   90.00
_cell.angle_beta   90.00
_cell.angle_gamma   90.00
#
_symmetry.space_group_name_H-M   'P 1'
#
loop_
_entity.id
_entity.type
_entity.pdbx_description
1 polymer ?
#
loop_
_entity_poly.entity_id
_entity_poly.type
_entity_poly.pdbx_seq_one_letter_code
_entity_poly.pdbx_strand_id
1 'polypeptide(L)'
;MGQVVMNLFSRNPNNSNTEQPLETSKNNSANEEDIDKNITIENVKNETNPKYEDEHPKIENITIGVNFTIDILYLKPPSDEENSESLSKLSKLYYKERIKQEDTKARNDLENAIFETEKTITLGEIKHYFTEEEYNNMISVTQHTKEWFEIEGYSQNSTICKLRLSDIKSALSPGLTRIKDRQETERDTHNLLELINKTQQLVINTYERSELQQILNQTQGLQLLTMSYNTQKWLSDKLEEQKLLLPTDKPVLTSSQIRKKIKELDQSGESYYKTVQDTLNILANLMKTKTASNADLNKTKTNEISDNSTTEDNSKETAKNITQEDLKTEL
;
A
#
# COMPACT_ATOMS: atom_id res chain seq x y z
N MET A 1 -0.74 -4.91 1.86
CA MET A 1 -0.05 -5.48 3.04
C MET A 1 -0.52 -4.72 4.28
N GLY A 2 -1.47 -5.25 5.03
CA GLY A 2 -2.04 -4.58 6.22
C GLY A 2 -1.16 -4.77 7.46
N GLN A 3 -0.86 -3.69 8.18
CA GLN A 3 0.00 -3.70 9.37
C GLN A 3 -0.52 -4.60 10.50
N VAL A 4 -1.83 -4.84 10.57
CA VAL A 4 -2.49 -5.63 11.62
C VAL A 4 -2.01 -7.09 11.64
N VAL A 5 -1.74 -7.68 10.46
CA VAL A 5 -1.35 -9.10 10.34
C VAL A 5 0.08 -9.34 10.87
N MET A 6 0.94 -8.31 10.86
CA MET A 6 2.33 -8.41 11.31
C MET A 6 2.45 -8.55 12.83
N ASN A 7 1.50 -7.99 13.58
CA ASN A 7 1.52 -7.96 15.05
C ASN A 7 1.20 -9.31 15.71
N LEU A 8 0.81 -10.34 14.95
CA LEU A 8 0.46 -11.66 15.48
C LEU A 8 1.69 -12.52 15.84
N PHE A 9 2.88 -12.22 15.28
CA PHE A 9 4.06 -13.11 15.33
C PHE A 9 5.22 -12.60 16.20
N SER A 10 5.13 -11.39 16.78
CA SER A 10 6.33 -10.68 17.31
C SER A 10 6.27 -10.30 18.80
N ARG A 11 5.44 -10.95 19.63
CA ARG A 11 5.38 -10.66 21.09
C ARG A 11 5.60 -11.89 21.98
N ASN A 12 6.89 -12.18 22.21
CA ASN A 12 7.35 -12.86 23.42
C ASN A 12 7.37 -11.82 24.59
N PRO A 13 6.73 -12.08 25.73
CA PRO A 13 6.70 -11.12 26.84
C PRO A 13 7.93 -11.26 27.73
N ASN A 14 8.98 -10.47 27.47
CA ASN A 14 9.98 -10.00 28.46
C ASN A 14 11.08 -9.17 27.78
N ASN A 15 10.89 -7.86 27.62
CA ASN A 15 11.87 -6.88 28.12
C ASN A 15 11.24 -5.47 28.17
N SER A 16 11.59 -4.71 29.19
CA SER A 16 11.29 -3.28 29.32
C SER A 16 12.43 -2.44 28.75
N ASN A 17 12.12 -1.38 28.02
CA ASN A 17 12.75 -0.07 28.19
C ASN A 17 11.97 0.98 27.39
N THR A 18 11.72 2.13 28.02
CA THR A 18 11.01 3.27 27.45
C THR A 18 11.95 4.46 27.47
N GLU A 19 12.32 4.98 26.32
CA GLU A 19 12.90 6.31 26.20
C GLU A 19 12.05 7.16 25.24
N GLN A 20 11.87 8.41 25.65
CA GLN A 20 11.13 9.48 24.97
C GLN A 20 12.09 10.18 23.98
N PRO A 21 11.62 11.00 23.00
CA PRO A 21 11.19 12.35 23.37
C PRO A 21 10.08 13.01 22.52
N LEU A 22 9.65 14.16 23.06
CA LEU A 22 9.02 15.32 22.40
C LEU A 22 9.88 15.84 21.21
N GLU A 23 9.46 16.74 20.32
CA GLU A 23 8.32 17.67 20.26
C GLU A 23 8.08 18.13 18.80
N THR A 24 6.97 18.83 18.51
CA THR A 24 7.03 20.10 17.74
C THR A 24 5.69 20.85 17.77
N SER A 25 5.74 22.13 18.17
CA SER A 25 4.62 23.07 18.06
C SER A 25 4.92 24.14 16.99
N LYS A 26 3.88 24.82 16.50
CA LYS A 26 3.97 25.89 15.49
C LYS A 26 4.08 27.28 16.14
N ASN A 27 4.82 28.20 15.52
CA ASN A 27 4.30 29.51 15.09
C ASN A 27 5.33 30.33 14.27
N ASN A 28 4.82 31.31 13.51
CA ASN A 28 5.56 32.12 12.53
C ASN A 28 6.17 33.39 13.15
N SER A 29 7.27 33.93 12.57
CA SER A 29 7.23 35.13 11.69
C SER A 29 8.62 35.78 11.46
N ALA A 30 8.96 36.10 10.19
CA ALA A 30 9.82 37.20 9.68
C ALA A 30 11.21 37.45 10.35
N ASN A 31 12.37 37.33 9.68
CA ASN A 31 12.80 38.05 8.47
C ASN A 31 14.06 37.43 7.80
N GLU A 32 14.44 37.98 6.63
CA GLU A 32 15.79 38.12 6.00
C GLU A 32 17.01 37.80 6.91
N GLU A 33 18.13 37.19 6.51
CA GLU A 33 18.71 36.71 5.22
C GLU A 33 19.63 35.48 5.56
N ASP A 34 20.38 34.78 4.71
CA ASP A 34 20.84 34.93 3.31
C ASP A 34 20.96 33.54 2.63
N ILE A 35 21.73 33.39 1.54
CA ILE A 35 21.98 32.15 0.81
C ILE A 35 23.48 31.83 0.76
N ASP A 36 23.88 30.63 1.18
CA ASP A 36 25.08 30.02 0.60
C ASP A 36 24.99 28.48 0.50
N LYS A 37 25.51 27.94 -0.60
CA LYS A 37 25.47 26.50 -0.94
C LYS A 37 26.88 26.02 -1.24
N ASN A 38 27.32 24.96 -0.58
CA ASN A 38 28.43 24.16 -1.10
C ASN A 38 28.04 22.67 -1.15
N ILE A 39 28.18 22.08 -2.32
CA ILE A 39 27.93 20.66 -2.58
C ILE A 39 29.27 20.03 -2.94
N THR A 40 29.83 19.27 -1.99
CA THR A 40 31.00 18.42 -2.25
C THR A 40 30.55 17.13 -2.94
N ILE A 41 31.16 16.81 -4.08
CA ILE A 41 31.13 15.45 -4.64
C ILE A 41 32.57 15.02 -4.91
N GLU A 42 32.98 13.96 -4.22
CA GLU A 42 34.25 13.28 -4.43
C GLU A 42 34.26 12.53 -5.77
N ASN A 43 35.44 12.29 -6.34
CA ASN A 43 35.61 11.26 -7.37
C ASN A 43 36.95 10.53 -7.19
N VAL A 44 36.89 9.21 -7.28
CA VAL A 44 37.98 8.27 -7.00
C VAL A 44 38.46 7.63 -8.30
N LYS A 45 39.79 7.55 -8.54
CA LYS A 45 40.51 6.32 -8.98
C LYS A 45 42.01 6.49 -9.33
N ASN A 46 42.82 5.74 -8.58
CA ASN A 46 43.91 4.84 -9.01
C ASN A 46 45.05 5.32 -9.94
N GLU A 47 46.16 5.67 -9.28
CA GLU A 47 47.53 5.14 -9.46
C GLU A 47 47.97 4.56 -10.83
N THR A 48 49.01 5.19 -11.40
CA THR A 48 50.22 4.46 -11.79
C THR A 48 51.43 5.38 -11.57
N ASN A 49 52.39 4.95 -10.76
CA ASN A 49 53.56 5.75 -10.37
C ASN A 49 54.79 5.32 -11.19
N PRO A 50 55.74 6.20 -11.53
CA PRO A 50 56.80 6.47 -10.55
C PRO A 50 57.39 7.90 -10.54
N LYS A 51 57.64 8.38 -9.31
CA LYS A 51 58.75 9.26 -8.89
C LYS A 51 59.11 10.42 -9.83
N TYR A 52 58.53 11.58 -9.55
CA TYR A 52 59.32 12.80 -9.38
C TYR A 52 59.24 13.25 -7.93
N GLU A 53 60.25 13.97 -7.44
CA GLU A 53 60.29 14.49 -6.08
C GLU A 53 59.30 15.66 -5.96
N ASP A 54 58.29 15.50 -5.10
CA ASP A 54 57.30 16.54 -4.81
C ASP A 54 57.91 17.68 -3.99
N GLU A 55 58.66 18.56 -4.65
CA GLU A 55 58.68 19.97 -4.25
C GLU A 55 57.30 20.57 -4.55
N HIS A 56 56.31 20.27 -3.70
CA HIS A 56 55.01 20.93 -3.76
C HIS A 56 55.25 22.45 -3.69
N PRO A 57 54.90 23.23 -4.74
CA PRO A 57 55.08 24.67 -4.70
C PRO A 57 54.25 25.20 -3.54
N LYS A 58 54.93 25.86 -2.60
CA LYS A 58 54.32 26.42 -1.40
C LYS A 58 53.14 27.29 -1.83
N ILE A 59 51.91 26.91 -1.44
CA ILE A 59 50.71 27.62 -1.87
C ILE A 59 50.70 28.98 -1.17
N GLU A 60 51.16 30.00 -1.89
CA GLU A 60 51.12 31.39 -1.44
C GLU A 60 49.69 31.92 -1.68
N ASN A 61 48.95 32.10 -0.59
CA ASN A 61 47.65 32.75 -0.63
C ASN A 61 47.85 34.25 -0.95
N ILE A 62 47.77 34.60 -2.23
CA ILE A 62 47.86 36.00 -2.69
C ILE A 62 46.53 36.70 -2.38
N THR A 63 46.45 37.37 -1.23
CA THR A 63 45.33 38.26 -0.91
C THR A 63 45.40 39.52 -1.77
N ILE A 64 44.73 39.50 -2.92
CA ILE A 64 44.55 40.69 -3.75
C ILE A 64 43.50 41.58 -3.09
N GLY A 65 43.91 42.74 -2.59
CA GLY A 65 42.99 43.75 -2.08
C GLY A 65 42.10 44.30 -3.19
N VAL A 66 40.84 43.87 -3.23
CA VAL A 66 39.84 44.39 -4.18
C VAL A 66 39.41 45.78 -3.71
N ASN A 67 40.16 46.79 -4.11
CA ASN A 67 39.78 48.19 -3.94
C ASN A 67 38.61 48.52 -4.86
N PHE A 68 37.38 48.49 -4.33
CA PHE A 68 36.21 49.04 -5.02
C PHE A 68 35.99 50.49 -4.60
N THR A 69 35.68 51.35 -5.57
CA THR A 69 35.17 52.71 -5.31
C THR A 69 33.65 52.64 -5.35
N ILE A 70 32.97 52.96 -4.25
CA ILE A 70 31.51 53.09 -4.26
C ILE A 70 31.16 54.51 -4.74
N ASP A 71 30.86 54.63 -6.04
CA ASP A 71 30.22 55.84 -6.56
C ASP A 71 28.73 55.81 -6.22
N ILE A 72 28.34 56.50 -5.14
CA ILE A 72 26.94 56.64 -4.73
C ILE A 72 26.24 57.62 -5.69
N LEU A 73 25.74 57.07 -6.79
CA LEU A 73 24.86 57.76 -7.73
C LEU A 73 23.51 58.01 -7.04
N TYR A 74 23.22 59.26 -6.69
CA TYR A 74 21.92 59.71 -6.16
C TYR A 74 20.83 59.69 -7.25
N LEU A 75 20.54 58.51 -7.78
CA LEU A 75 19.44 58.29 -8.71
C LEU A 75 18.12 58.43 -7.96
N LYS A 76 17.15 59.11 -8.57
CA LYS A 76 15.78 59.12 -8.09
C LYS A 76 15.25 57.67 -8.13
N PRO A 77 14.60 57.15 -7.07
CA PRO A 77 13.93 55.87 -7.14
C PRO A 77 12.86 55.90 -8.26
N PRO A 78 12.59 54.77 -8.93
CA PRO A 78 11.58 54.70 -9.98
C PRO A 78 10.22 55.15 -9.44
N SER A 79 9.48 55.89 -10.26
CA SER A 79 8.10 56.28 -9.98
C SER A 79 7.20 55.06 -9.88
N ASP A 80 6.08 55.16 -9.16
CA ASP A 80 5.07 54.09 -9.07
C ASP A 80 4.55 53.67 -10.45
N GLU A 81 4.50 54.61 -11.40
CA GLU A 81 4.15 54.36 -12.81
C GLU A 81 5.22 53.54 -13.55
N GLU A 82 6.50 53.89 -13.41
CA GLU A 82 7.64 53.17 -14.01
C GLU A 82 7.77 51.77 -13.41
N ASN A 83 7.50 51.63 -12.11
CA ASN A 83 7.49 50.34 -11.42
C ASN A 83 6.29 49.47 -11.88
N SER A 84 5.11 50.06 -12.05
CA SER A 84 3.93 49.39 -12.59
C SER A 84 4.13 48.92 -14.04
N GLU A 85 4.74 49.75 -14.90
CA GLU A 85 5.10 49.34 -16.26
C GLU A 85 6.13 48.20 -16.24
N SER A 86 7.14 48.30 -15.38
CA SER A 86 8.17 47.27 -15.20
C SER A 86 7.57 45.94 -14.75
N LEU A 87 6.65 45.95 -13.78
CA LEU A 87 5.91 44.77 -13.31
C LEU A 87 5.01 44.18 -14.42
N SER A 88 4.34 45.04 -15.20
CA SER A 88 3.54 44.65 -16.37
C SER A 88 4.41 43.97 -17.45
N LYS A 89 5.60 44.52 -17.72
CA LYS A 89 6.56 43.96 -18.66
C LYS A 89 7.13 42.62 -18.16
N LEU A 90 7.48 42.53 -16.87
CA LEU A 90 7.98 41.30 -16.24
C LEU A 90 6.93 40.19 -16.26
N SER A 91 5.67 40.47 -15.93
CA SER A 91 4.59 39.47 -15.99
C SER A 91 4.34 38.95 -17.41
N LYS A 92 4.40 39.82 -18.43
CA LYS A 92 4.34 39.42 -19.85
C LYS A 92 5.53 38.54 -20.27
N LEU A 93 6.74 38.82 -19.79
CA LEU A 93 7.92 37.99 -20.05
C LEU A 93 7.80 36.63 -19.36
N TYR A 94 7.41 36.61 -18.08
CA TYR A 94 7.17 35.39 -17.32
C TYR A 94 6.12 34.48 -17.97
N TYR A 95 5.01 35.07 -18.44
CA TYR A 95 3.96 34.32 -19.16
C TYR A 95 4.48 33.71 -20.48
N LYS A 96 5.28 34.46 -21.25
CA LYS A 96 5.91 33.96 -22.48
C LYS A 96 6.89 32.82 -22.21
N GLU A 97 7.75 32.94 -21.20
CA GLU A 97 8.70 31.88 -20.84
C GLU A 97 7.98 30.63 -20.35
N ARG A 98 6.88 30.79 -19.58
CA ARG A 98 6.03 29.67 -19.16
C ARG A 98 5.40 28.92 -20.35
N ILE A 99 4.86 29.63 -21.35
CA ILE A 99 4.35 28.99 -22.58
C ILE A 99 5.46 28.24 -23.29
N LYS A 100 6.60 28.89 -23.51
CA LYS A 100 7.76 28.29 -24.17
C LYS A 100 8.23 27.02 -23.44
N GLN A 101 8.29 27.04 -22.11
CA GLN A 101 8.62 25.88 -21.29
C GLN A 101 7.59 24.75 -21.44
N GLU A 102 6.29 25.08 -21.46
CA GLU A 102 5.21 24.10 -21.63
C GLU A 102 5.22 23.47 -23.04
N ASP A 103 5.45 24.27 -24.08
CA ASP A 103 5.59 23.81 -25.46
C ASP A 103 6.85 22.95 -25.64
N THR A 104 8.02 23.37 -25.14
CA THR A 104 9.24 22.56 -25.16
C THR A 104 9.04 21.25 -24.41
N LYS A 105 8.42 21.27 -23.22
CA LYS A 105 8.13 20.04 -22.48
C LYS A 105 7.21 19.12 -23.28
N ALA A 106 6.13 19.63 -23.85
CA ALA A 106 5.17 18.81 -24.60
C ALA A 106 5.78 18.20 -25.88
N ARG A 107 6.75 18.88 -26.51
CA ARG A 107 7.53 18.32 -27.62
C ARG A 107 8.46 17.20 -27.14
N ASN A 108 9.23 17.42 -26.07
CA ASN A 108 10.13 16.41 -25.52
C ASN A 108 9.35 15.16 -25.02
N ASP A 109 8.19 15.36 -24.37
CA ASP A 109 7.30 14.29 -23.93
C ASP A 109 6.75 13.46 -25.13
N LEU A 110 6.54 14.09 -26.29
CA LEU A 110 6.11 13.44 -27.53
C LEU A 110 7.26 12.72 -28.23
N GLU A 111 8.42 13.36 -28.39
CA GLU A 111 9.64 12.78 -28.98
C GLU A 111 10.07 11.51 -28.24
N ASN A 112 10.11 11.57 -26.90
CA ASN A 112 10.40 10.41 -26.06
C ASN A 112 9.34 9.30 -26.22
N ALA A 113 8.06 9.64 -26.37
CA ALA A 113 7.00 8.65 -26.59
C ALA A 113 7.08 8.00 -27.96
N ILE A 114 7.45 8.73 -29.02
CA ILE A 114 7.74 8.16 -30.34
C ILE A 114 8.90 7.18 -30.24
N PHE A 115 10.05 7.62 -29.69
CA PHE A 115 11.25 6.80 -29.58
C PHE A 115 11.04 5.51 -28.78
N GLU A 116 10.45 5.61 -27.59
CA GLU A 116 10.17 4.41 -26.78
C GLU A 116 9.15 3.49 -27.45
N THR A 117 8.13 4.02 -28.16
CA THR A 117 7.17 3.17 -28.89
C THR A 117 7.81 2.48 -30.09
N GLU A 118 8.63 3.17 -30.90
CA GLU A 118 9.39 2.55 -32.00
C GLU A 118 10.34 1.46 -31.50
N LYS A 119 11.03 1.71 -30.39
CA LYS A 119 11.90 0.73 -29.72
C LYS A 119 11.10 -0.48 -29.25
N THR A 120 9.93 -0.29 -28.61
CA THR A 120 9.05 -1.39 -28.19
C THR A 120 8.50 -2.19 -29.38
N ILE A 121 8.14 -1.53 -30.48
CA ILE A 121 7.74 -2.19 -31.75
C ILE A 121 8.89 -3.03 -32.31
N THR A 122 10.10 -2.47 -32.34
CA THR A 122 11.30 -3.11 -32.90
C THR A 122 11.74 -4.34 -32.09
N LEU A 123 11.64 -4.27 -30.76
CA LEU A 123 11.89 -5.40 -29.86
C LEU A 123 10.86 -6.52 -30.00
N GLY A 124 9.63 -6.21 -30.46
CA GLY A 124 8.56 -7.18 -30.70
C GLY A 124 7.95 -7.81 -29.44
N GLU A 125 8.49 -7.55 -28.25
CA GLU A 125 8.09 -8.11 -26.95
C GLU A 125 6.62 -7.91 -26.58
N ILE A 126 5.95 -6.92 -27.18
CA ILE A 126 4.54 -6.62 -26.94
C ILE A 126 3.59 -7.30 -27.95
N LYS A 127 4.10 -7.78 -29.09
CA LYS A 127 3.27 -8.13 -30.26
C LYS A 127 2.20 -9.18 -29.95
N HIS A 128 2.50 -10.17 -29.11
CA HIS A 128 1.56 -11.23 -28.73
C HIS A 128 0.44 -10.79 -27.78
N TYR A 129 0.46 -9.56 -27.28
CA TYR A 129 -0.63 -8.98 -26.48
C TYR A 129 -1.56 -8.06 -27.30
N PHE A 130 -1.35 -7.96 -28.62
CA PHE A 130 -2.21 -7.17 -29.51
C PHE A 130 -2.92 -8.09 -30.52
N THR A 131 -4.03 -7.62 -31.10
CA THR A 131 -4.54 -8.20 -32.35
C THR A 131 -3.66 -7.72 -33.51
N GLU A 132 -3.71 -8.39 -34.67
CA GLU A 132 -3.01 -7.91 -35.86
C GLU A 132 -3.50 -6.50 -36.26
N GLU A 133 -4.79 -6.23 -36.13
CA GLU A 133 -5.40 -4.92 -36.38
C GLU A 133 -4.89 -3.84 -35.41
N GLU A 134 -4.90 -4.10 -34.10
CA GLU A 134 -4.41 -3.16 -33.09
C GLU A 134 -2.90 -2.90 -33.24
N TYR A 135 -2.12 -3.94 -33.53
CA TYR A 135 -0.67 -3.84 -33.72
C TYR A 135 -0.33 -3.02 -34.98
N ASN A 136 -1.02 -3.28 -36.09
CA ASN A 136 -0.87 -2.51 -37.33
C ASN A 136 -1.32 -1.05 -37.16
N ASN A 137 -2.41 -0.81 -36.42
CA ASN A 137 -2.86 0.53 -36.07
C ASN A 137 -1.83 1.28 -35.20
N MET A 138 -1.25 0.63 -34.19
CA MET A 138 -0.18 1.20 -33.37
C MET A 138 1.05 1.58 -34.20
N ILE A 139 1.49 0.72 -35.12
CA ILE A 139 2.59 1.04 -36.06
C ILE A 139 2.22 2.25 -36.91
N SER A 140 1.04 2.25 -37.53
CA SER A 140 0.57 3.33 -38.41
C SER A 140 0.49 4.68 -37.69
N VAL A 141 -0.09 4.70 -36.48
CA VAL A 141 -0.21 5.92 -35.66
C VAL A 141 1.17 6.43 -35.23
N THR A 142 2.08 5.53 -34.82
CA THR A 142 3.45 5.91 -34.41
C THR A 142 4.23 6.48 -35.58
N GLN A 143 4.22 5.80 -36.73
CA GLN A 143 4.94 6.22 -37.93
C GLN A 143 4.40 7.56 -38.47
N HIS A 144 3.08 7.71 -38.60
CA HIS A 144 2.48 8.96 -39.04
C HIS A 144 2.77 10.13 -38.08
N THR A 145 2.78 9.86 -36.78
CA THR A 145 3.10 10.89 -35.77
C THR A 145 4.59 11.27 -35.81
N LYS A 146 5.49 10.32 -36.11
CA LYS A 146 6.92 10.58 -36.32
C LYS A 146 7.18 11.45 -37.55
N GLU A 147 6.64 11.05 -38.71
CA GLU A 147 6.76 11.83 -39.96
C GLU A 147 6.23 13.26 -39.77
N TRP A 148 5.09 13.41 -39.09
CA TRP A 148 4.56 14.72 -38.72
C TRP A 148 5.48 15.49 -37.75
N PHE A 149 6.08 14.83 -36.76
CA PHE A 149 6.97 15.46 -35.79
C PHE A 149 8.26 15.98 -36.43
N GLU A 150 8.85 15.21 -37.36
CA GLU A 150 10.04 15.58 -38.12
C GLU A 150 9.80 16.80 -39.04
N ILE A 151 8.62 16.90 -39.66
CA ILE A 151 8.29 17.97 -40.61
C ILE A 151 7.77 19.24 -39.90
N GLU A 152 6.84 19.10 -38.96
CA GLU A 152 6.10 20.23 -38.37
C GLU A 152 6.32 20.38 -36.85
N GLY A 153 6.59 19.29 -36.13
CA GLY A 153 6.48 19.18 -34.67
C GLY A 153 7.26 20.23 -33.86
N TYR A 154 8.44 20.64 -34.34
CA TYR A 154 9.28 21.64 -33.66
C TYR A 154 8.66 23.04 -33.55
N SER A 155 7.70 23.38 -34.42
CA SER A 155 7.04 24.69 -34.45
C SER A 155 5.71 24.74 -33.69
N GLN A 156 5.22 23.58 -33.23
CA GLN A 156 3.84 23.42 -32.77
C GLN A 156 3.67 23.77 -31.28
N ASN A 157 2.42 24.06 -30.91
CA ASN A 157 2.05 24.32 -29.52
C ASN A 157 1.88 23.03 -28.71
N SER A 158 1.94 23.18 -27.39
CA SER A 158 1.75 22.09 -26.43
C SER A 158 0.42 21.36 -26.57
N THR A 159 -0.65 22.05 -27.00
CA THR A 159 -1.98 21.42 -27.20
C THR A 159 -1.94 20.35 -28.28
N ILE A 160 -1.36 20.65 -29.44
CA ILE A 160 -1.27 19.69 -30.56
C ILE A 160 -0.30 18.56 -30.21
N CYS A 161 0.85 18.86 -29.59
CA CYS A 161 1.78 17.83 -29.13
C CYS A 161 1.14 16.87 -28.11
N LYS A 162 0.36 17.38 -27.16
CA LYS A 162 -0.40 16.56 -26.19
C LYS A 162 -1.49 15.72 -26.84
N LEU A 163 -2.15 16.22 -27.89
CA LEU A 163 -3.14 15.45 -28.65
C LEU A 163 -2.47 14.26 -29.35
N ARG A 164 -1.39 14.49 -30.10
CA ARG A 164 -0.61 13.41 -30.75
C ARG A 164 -0.03 12.40 -29.76
N LEU A 165 0.42 12.88 -28.60
CA LEU A 165 0.85 12.01 -27.49
C LEU A 165 -0.31 11.15 -26.95
N SER A 166 -1.54 11.66 -26.97
CA SER A 166 -2.75 10.90 -26.62
C SER A 166 -3.12 9.87 -27.70
N ASP A 167 -2.93 10.18 -28.99
CA ASP A 167 -3.15 9.24 -30.10
C ASP A 167 -2.25 7.99 -29.95
N ILE A 168 -0.93 8.20 -29.77
CA ILE A 168 0.05 7.13 -29.53
C ILE A 168 -0.33 6.32 -28.28
N LYS A 169 -0.61 6.99 -27.15
CA LYS A 169 -0.99 6.32 -25.89
C LYS A 169 -2.27 5.51 -26.02
N SER A 170 -3.25 5.99 -26.79
CA SER A 170 -4.52 5.29 -27.02
C SER A 170 -4.33 4.04 -27.88
N ALA A 171 -3.47 4.10 -28.90
CA ALA A 171 -3.12 2.94 -29.72
C ALA A 171 -2.32 1.89 -28.94
N LEU A 172 -1.44 2.33 -28.03
CA LEU A 172 -0.61 1.46 -27.18
C LEU A 172 -1.38 0.86 -25.97
N SER A 173 -2.49 1.50 -25.56
CA SER A 173 -3.28 1.14 -24.37
C SER A 173 -3.75 -0.32 -24.31
N PRO A 174 -4.33 -0.93 -25.38
CA PRO A 174 -4.90 -2.28 -25.28
C PRO A 174 -3.90 -3.35 -24.83
N GLY A 175 -2.72 -3.40 -25.45
CA GLY A 175 -1.67 -4.35 -25.07
C GLY A 175 -1.03 -4.02 -23.73
N LEU A 176 -0.76 -2.74 -23.41
CA LEU A 176 -0.23 -2.38 -22.09
C LEU A 176 -1.20 -2.72 -20.96
N THR A 177 -2.50 -2.53 -21.14
CA THR A 177 -3.52 -2.94 -20.18
C THR A 177 -3.51 -4.45 -20.00
N ARG A 178 -3.46 -5.25 -21.08
CA ARG A 178 -3.37 -6.74 -20.99
C ARG A 178 -2.09 -7.22 -20.28
N ILE A 179 -0.94 -6.62 -20.59
CA ILE A 179 0.35 -6.93 -19.94
C ILE A 179 0.27 -6.64 -18.44
N LYS A 180 -0.16 -5.43 -18.10
CA LYS A 180 -0.29 -4.97 -16.72
C LYS A 180 -1.31 -5.80 -15.94
N ASP A 181 -2.48 -6.06 -16.53
CA ASP A 181 -3.52 -6.87 -15.90
C ASP A 181 -3.04 -8.29 -15.66
N ARG A 182 -2.24 -8.91 -16.55
CA ARG A 182 -1.64 -10.24 -16.30
C ARG A 182 -0.71 -10.20 -15.08
N GLN A 183 0.25 -9.27 -15.06
CA GLN A 183 1.21 -9.12 -13.95
C GLN A 183 0.53 -8.80 -12.61
N GLU A 184 -0.43 -7.87 -12.60
CA GLU A 184 -1.19 -7.55 -11.39
C GLU A 184 -2.11 -8.70 -10.97
N THR A 185 -2.69 -9.45 -11.91
CA THR A 185 -3.58 -10.59 -11.64
C THR A 185 -2.84 -11.76 -11.01
N GLU A 186 -1.63 -12.11 -11.46
CA GLU A 186 -0.82 -13.17 -10.83
C GLU A 186 -0.51 -12.83 -9.36
N ARG A 187 -0.03 -11.61 -9.11
CA ARG A 187 0.25 -11.10 -7.76
C ARG A 187 -1.00 -11.05 -6.89
N ASP A 188 -2.10 -10.50 -7.40
CA ASP A 188 -3.33 -10.31 -6.63
C ASP A 188 -4.05 -11.66 -6.40
N THR A 189 -3.91 -12.64 -7.31
CA THR A 189 -4.35 -14.03 -7.12
C THR A 189 -3.59 -14.69 -5.96
N HIS A 190 -2.26 -14.55 -5.91
CA HIS A 190 -1.47 -15.05 -4.79
C HIS A 190 -1.91 -14.42 -3.46
N ASN A 191 -2.07 -13.09 -3.43
CA ASN A 191 -2.56 -12.37 -2.24
C ASN A 191 -3.95 -12.85 -1.79
N LEU A 192 -4.87 -13.12 -2.73
CA LEU A 192 -6.21 -13.62 -2.41
C LEU A 192 -6.18 -15.05 -1.86
N LEU A 193 -5.35 -15.94 -2.43
CA LEU A 193 -5.17 -17.30 -1.89
C LEU A 193 -4.56 -17.27 -0.48
N GLU A 194 -3.55 -16.42 -0.25
CA GLU A 194 -2.96 -16.24 1.08
C GLU A 194 -3.99 -15.71 2.09
N LEU A 195 -4.84 -14.77 1.67
CA LEU A 195 -5.94 -14.26 2.50
C LEU A 195 -6.98 -15.34 2.80
N ILE A 196 -7.44 -16.12 1.81
CA ILE A 196 -8.37 -17.24 2.01
C ILE A 196 -7.82 -18.22 3.06
N ASN A 197 -6.55 -18.61 2.93
CA ASN A 197 -5.88 -19.49 3.90
C ASN A 197 -5.83 -18.86 5.30
N LYS A 198 -5.46 -17.57 5.41
CA LYS A 198 -5.46 -16.83 6.69
C LYS A 198 -6.86 -16.76 7.31
N THR A 199 -7.91 -16.52 6.53
CA THR A 199 -9.30 -16.47 6.98
C THR A 199 -9.78 -17.83 7.48
N GLN A 200 -9.49 -18.91 6.76
CA GLN A 200 -9.83 -20.29 7.18
C GLN A 200 -9.09 -20.66 8.47
N GLN A 201 -7.78 -20.38 8.54
CA GLN A 201 -6.98 -20.61 9.75
C GLN A 201 -7.47 -19.79 10.94
N LEU A 202 -7.88 -18.55 10.75
CA LEU A 202 -8.46 -17.73 11.82
C LEU A 202 -9.70 -18.41 12.41
N VAL A 203 -10.63 -18.87 11.56
CA VAL A 203 -11.82 -19.61 12.01
C VAL A 203 -11.45 -20.89 12.76
N ILE A 204 -10.52 -21.71 12.24
CA ILE A 204 -10.05 -22.93 12.92
C ILE A 204 -9.49 -22.61 14.32
N ASN A 205 -8.57 -21.65 14.41
CA ASN A 205 -7.94 -21.21 15.66
C ASN A 205 -8.95 -20.70 16.71
N THR A 206 -10.13 -20.21 16.31
CA THR A 206 -11.18 -19.80 17.27
C THR A 206 -11.95 -20.99 17.84
N TYR A 207 -12.17 -22.02 17.04
CA TYR A 207 -12.85 -23.25 17.47
C TYR A 207 -11.95 -24.10 18.37
N GLU A 208 -10.64 -24.15 18.10
CA GLU A 208 -9.66 -24.91 18.92
C GLU A 208 -9.42 -24.32 20.33
N ARG A 209 -9.72 -23.03 20.55
CA ARG A 209 -9.42 -22.35 21.82
C ARG A 209 -10.41 -22.62 22.95
N SER A 210 -11.70 -22.78 22.65
CA SER A 210 -12.74 -22.97 23.68
C SER A 210 -14.10 -23.34 23.09
N GLU A 211 -14.77 -24.34 23.68
CA GLU A 211 -16.15 -24.74 23.36
C GLU A 211 -17.16 -23.57 23.56
N LEU A 212 -16.96 -22.71 24.57
CA LEU A 212 -17.83 -21.54 24.77
C LEU A 212 -17.64 -20.50 23.66
N GLN A 213 -16.41 -20.30 23.18
CA GLN A 213 -16.15 -19.42 22.04
C GLN A 213 -16.70 -20.01 20.73
N GLN A 214 -16.60 -21.33 20.57
CA GLN A 214 -17.20 -22.07 19.46
C GLN A 214 -18.70 -21.82 19.38
N ILE A 215 -19.44 -21.97 20.47
CA ILE A 215 -20.89 -21.76 20.50
C ILE A 215 -21.24 -20.29 20.22
N LEU A 216 -20.56 -19.34 20.89
CA LEU A 216 -20.88 -17.90 20.76
C LEU A 216 -20.58 -17.33 19.37
N ASN A 217 -19.52 -17.79 18.71
CA ASN A 217 -19.07 -17.26 17.43
C ASN A 217 -19.45 -18.15 16.22
N GLN A 218 -20.21 -19.23 16.44
CA GLN A 218 -20.48 -20.28 15.43
C GLN A 218 -21.04 -19.72 14.12
N THR A 219 -22.12 -18.94 14.21
CA THR A 219 -22.83 -18.41 13.03
C THR A 219 -21.93 -17.51 12.19
N GLN A 220 -21.16 -16.63 12.82
CA GLN A 220 -20.25 -15.72 12.13
C GLN A 220 -19.05 -16.46 11.52
N GLY A 221 -18.51 -17.45 12.24
CA GLY A 221 -17.43 -18.30 11.74
C GLY A 221 -17.86 -19.14 10.54
N LEU A 222 -19.07 -19.72 10.56
CA LEU A 222 -19.65 -20.45 9.44
C LEU A 222 -19.94 -19.54 8.23
N GLN A 223 -20.45 -18.32 8.46
CA GLN A 223 -20.64 -17.33 7.39
C GLN A 223 -19.30 -16.95 6.73
N LEU A 224 -18.27 -16.65 7.53
CA LEU A 224 -16.95 -16.30 7.03
C LEU A 224 -16.28 -17.47 6.29
N LEU A 225 -16.40 -18.69 6.82
CA LEU A 225 -15.90 -19.90 6.16
C LEU A 225 -16.59 -20.14 4.82
N THR A 226 -17.93 -20.04 4.78
CA THR A 226 -18.74 -20.13 3.54
C THR A 226 -18.32 -19.07 2.52
N MET A 227 -18.09 -17.83 2.97
CA MET A 227 -17.60 -16.74 2.12
C MET A 227 -16.19 -17.02 1.58
N SER A 228 -15.30 -17.61 2.37
CA SER A 228 -13.96 -18.01 1.92
C SER A 228 -14.01 -19.10 0.84
N TYR A 229 -14.84 -20.14 1.02
CA TYR A 229 -15.04 -21.20 0.02
C TYR A 229 -15.69 -20.68 -1.26
N ASN A 230 -16.71 -19.82 -1.15
CA ASN A 230 -17.33 -19.18 -2.31
C ASN A 230 -16.33 -18.31 -3.09
N THR A 231 -15.42 -17.63 -2.38
CA THR A 231 -14.37 -16.81 -2.99
C THR A 231 -13.29 -17.67 -3.64
N GLN A 232 -12.89 -18.78 -3.01
CA GLN A 232 -11.98 -19.77 -3.58
C GLN A 232 -12.56 -20.41 -4.85
N LYS A 233 -13.83 -20.83 -4.82
CA LYS A 233 -14.53 -21.38 -5.99
C LYS A 233 -14.61 -20.35 -7.12
N TRP A 234 -15.06 -19.13 -6.83
CA TRP A 234 -15.11 -18.04 -7.82
C TRP A 234 -13.75 -17.79 -8.48
N LEU A 235 -12.65 -17.86 -7.71
CA LEU A 235 -11.30 -17.70 -8.22
C LEU A 235 -10.90 -18.86 -9.15
N SER A 236 -11.21 -20.11 -8.77
CA SER A 236 -10.98 -21.28 -9.63
C SER A 236 -11.78 -21.19 -10.93
N ASP A 237 -13.09 -20.94 -10.85
CA ASP A 237 -13.99 -20.83 -12.00
C ASP A 237 -13.45 -19.74 -12.98
N LYS A 238 -13.03 -18.57 -12.46
CA LYS A 238 -12.48 -17.48 -13.28
C LYS A 238 -11.09 -17.75 -13.83
N LEU A 239 -10.25 -18.50 -13.14
CA LEU A 239 -8.96 -18.95 -13.67
C LEU A 239 -9.13 -20.01 -14.77
N GLU A 240 -10.18 -20.83 -14.72
CA GLU A 240 -10.53 -21.76 -15.79
C GLU A 240 -11.06 -21.03 -17.03
N GLU A 241 -12.01 -20.09 -16.86
CA GLU A 241 -12.44 -19.19 -17.95
C GLU A 241 -11.26 -18.44 -18.58
N GLN A 242 -10.32 -17.94 -17.77
CA GLN A 242 -9.16 -17.17 -18.24
C GLN A 242 -8.12 -18.02 -19.01
N LYS A 243 -8.05 -19.35 -18.76
CA LYS A 243 -7.17 -20.28 -19.51
C LYS A 243 -7.63 -20.54 -20.93
N LEU A 244 -8.92 -20.34 -21.22
CA LEU A 244 -9.52 -20.57 -22.54
C LEU A 244 -9.30 -19.39 -23.51
N LEU A 245 -8.83 -18.25 -23.00
CA LEU A 245 -8.65 -17.01 -23.74
C LEU A 245 -7.24 -16.88 -24.34
N LEU A 246 -7.15 -16.27 -25.51
CA LEU A 246 -5.87 -15.91 -26.13
C LEU A 246 -5.21 -14.76 -25.34
N PRO A 247 -3.87 -14.61 -25.39
CA PRO A 247 -3.16 -13.47 -24.80
C PRO A 247 -3.62 -12.09 -25.31
N THR A 248 -4.24 -12.08 -26.49
CA THR A 248 -4.83 -10.95 -27.20
C THR A 248 -6.27 -10.62 -26.77
N ASP A 249 -6.99 -11.57 -26.16
CA ASP A 249 -8.37 -11.34 -25.74
C ASP A 249 -8.43 -10.41 -24.52
N LYS A 250 -9.62 -9.84 -24.27
CA LYS A 250 -9.84 -9.05 -23.06
C LYS A 250 -9.84 -10.00 -21.84
N PRO A 251 -9.06 -9.74 -20.78
CA PRO A 251 -9.02 -10.62 -19.62
C PRO A 251 -10.38 -10.65 -18.92
N VAL A 252 -10.92 -11.86 -18.71
CA VAL A 252 -12.15 -12.10 -17.94
C VAL A 252 -11.91 -11.87 -16.46
N LEU A 253 -10.71 -12.20 -15.98
CA LEU A 253 -10.26 -11.93 -14.62
C LEU A 253 -9.37 -10.70 -14.61
N THR A 254 -9.91 -9.56 -14.15
CA THR A 254 -9.14 -8.32 -13.99
C THR A 254 -8.65 -8.19 -12.54
N SER A 255 -7.42 -7.72 -12.33
CA SER A 255 -6.88 -7.40 -11.00
C SER A 255 -7.84 -6.54 -10.15
N SER A 256 -8.58 -5.59 -10.76
CA SER A 256 -9.61 -4.80 -10.07
C SER A 256 -10.70 -5.64 -9.39
N GLN A 257 -11.16 -6.72 -10.04
CA GLN A 257 -12.16 -7.65 -9.48
C GLN A 257 -11.57 -8.44 -8.31
N ILE A 258 -10.31 -8.90 -8.43
CA ILE A 258 -9.60 -9.62 -7.38
C ILE A 258 -9.39 -8.71 -6.17
N ARG A 259 -8.94 -7.47 -6.37
CA ARG A 259 -8.80 -6.47 -5.29
C ARG A 259 -10.12 -6.18 -4.58
N LYS A 260 -11.25 -6.17 -5.31
CA LYS A 260 -12.57 -6.08 -4.69
C LYS A 260 -12.87 -7.29 -3.80
N LYS A 261 -12.60 -8.52 -4.27
CA LYS A 261 -12.78 -9.76 -3.49
C LYS A 261 -11.87 -9.87 -2.28
N ILE A 262 -10.61 -9.44 -2.41
CA ILE A 262 -9.68 -9.26 -1.29
C ILE A 262 -10.30 -8.34 -0.25
N LYS A 263 -10.74 -7.13 -0.64
CA LYS A 263 -11.32 -6.16 0.28
C LYS A 263 -12.60 -6.67 0.97
N GLU A 264 -13.49 -7.35 0.24
CA GLU A 264 -14.69 -7.97 0.81
C GLU A 264 -14.32 -9.00 1.88
N LEU A 265 -13.39 -9.92 1.59
CA LEU A 265 -12.98 -10.99 2.51
C LEU A 265 -12.18 -10.48 3.71
N ASP A 266 -11.30 -9.50 3.50
CA ASP A 266 -10.47 -8.86 4.54
C ASP A 266 -11.35 -8.12 5.56
N GLN A 267 -12.34 -7.35 5.08
CA GLN A 267 -13.32 -6.67 5.95
C GLN A 267 -14.17 -7.64 6.77
N SER A 268 -14.62 -8.75 6.17
CA SER A 268 -15.35 -9.79 6.90
C SER A 268 -14.46 -10.52 7.92
N GLY A 269 -13.19 -10.77 7.58
CA GLY A 269 -12.19 -11.35 8.49
C GLY A 269 -11.86 -10.44 9.68
N GLU A 270 -11.66 -9.14 9.44
CA GLU A 270 -11.41 -8.14 10.50
C GLU A 270 -12.62 -7.98 11.42
N SER A 271 -13.83 -7.93 10.87
CA SER A 271 -15.08 -7.87 11.64
C SER A 271 -15.23 -9.08 12.58
N TYR A 272 -14.97 -10.30 12.07
CA TYR A 272 -15.03 -11.52 12.86
C TYR A 272 -13.89 -11.62 13.89
N TYR A 273 -12.68 -11.20 13.54
CA TYR A 273 -11.58 -11.10 14.50
C TYR A 273 -11.96 -10.20 15.68
N LYS A 274 -12.60 -9.06 15.40
CA LYS A 274 -13.07 -8.15 16.44
C LYS A 274 -14.14 -8.78 17.33
N THR A 275 -15.16 -9.45 16.78
CA THR A 275 -16.19 -10.11 17.61
C THR A 275 -15.62 -11.22 18.48
N VAL A 276 -14.64 -11.98 17.98
CA VAL A 276 -13.88 -12.96 18.77
C VAL A 276 -13.13 -12.29 19.92
N GLN A 277 -12.46 -11.15 19.70
CA GLN A 277 -11.78 -10.43 20.78
C GLN A 277 -12.76 -9.83 21.80
N ASP A 278 -13.90 -9.30 21.34
CA ASP A 278 -14.94 -8.77 22.22
C ASP A 278 -15.55 -9.89 23.09
N THR A 279 -15.81 -11.09 22.53
CA THR A 279 -16.25 -12.26 23.32
C THR A 279 -15.18 -12.73 24.32
N LEU A 280 -13.89 -12.73 23.96
CA LEU A 280 -12.80 -13.02 24.91
C LEU A 280 -12.78 -12.04 26.08
N ASN A 281 -12.90 -10.74 25.81
CA ASN A 281 -12.91 -9.70 26.83
C ASN A 281 -14.12 -9.83 27.78
N ILE A 282 -15.30 -10.14 27.23
CA ILE A 282 -16.52 -10.40 28.01
C ILE A 282 -16.32 -11.63 28.92
N LEU A 283 -15.86 -12.75 28.37
CA LEU A 283 -15.61 -13.97 29.13
C LEU A 283 -14.58 -13.77 30.25
N ALA A 284 -13.47 -13.07 29.96
CA ALA A 284 -12.45 -12.75 30.96
C ALA A 284 -12.99 -11.87 32.10
N ASN A 285 -13.86 -10.90 31.79
CA ASN A 285 -14.50 -10.05 32.80
C ASN A 285 -15.51 -10.83 33.65
N LEU A 286 -16.30 -11.74 33.05
CA LEU A 286 -17.22 -12.63 33.76
C LEU A 286 -16.48 -13.61 34.71
N MET A 287 -15.30 -14.09 34.32
CA MET A 287 -14.47 -14.91 35.22
C MET A 287 -13.96 -14.09 36.42
N LYS A 288 -13.46 -12.86 36.18
CA LYS A 288 -12.96 -11.96 37.24
C LYS A 288 -14.04 -11.59 38.27
N THR A 289 -15.26 -11.27 37.83
CA THR A 289 -16.37 -10.96 38.76
C THR A 289 -16.80 -12.18 39.56
N LYS A 290 -16.80 -13.38 38.95
CA LYS A 290 -17.09 -14.63 39.66
C LYS A 290 -16.01 -15.01 40.68
N THR A 291 -14.74 -14.68 40.44
CA THR A 291 -13.69 -14.86 41.47
C THR A 291 -13.77 -13.82 42.59
N ALA A 292 -14.14 -12.57 42.28
CA ALA A 292 -14.34 -11.54 43.31
C ALA A 292 -15.52 -11.88 44.24
N SER A 293 -16.67 -12.30 43.68
CA SER A 293 -17.85 -12.66 44.46
C SER A 293 -17.67 -13.88 45.38
N ASN A 294 -16.66 -14.73 45.14
CA ASN A 294 -16.32 -15.86 46.02
C ASN A 294 -15.29 -15.49 47.11
N ALA A 295 -14.61 -14.34 47.00
CA ALA A 295 -13.68 -13.87 48.03
C ALA A 295 -14.42 -13.32 49.27
N ASP A 296 -15.61 -12.74 49.09
CA ASP A 296 -16.41 -12.16 50.18
C ASP A 296 -17.26 -13.19 50.96
N LEU A 297 -17.43 -14.42 50.45
CA LEU A 297 -18.28 -15.45 51.09
C LEU A 297 -17.60 -16.22 52.23
N ASN A 298 -16.28 -16.13 52.39
CA ASN A 298 -15.51 -16.88 53.40
C ASN A 298 -15.20 -16.10 54.68
N LYS A 299 -15.95 -15.03 54.99
CA LYS A 299 -15.65 -14.17 56.14
C LYS A 299 -16.83 -13.71 57.01
N THR A 300 -17.73 -14.63 57.40
CA THR A 300 -18.31 -14.58 58.76
C THR A 300 -19.05 -15.87 59.20
N LYS A 301 -18.95 -16.18 60.51
CA LYS A 301 -19.82 -17.05 61.33
C LYS A 301 -19.64 -18.58 61.31
N THR A 302 -18.60 -19.03 62.01
CA THR A 302 -18.80 -19.88 63.22
C THR A 302 -19.05 -18.95 64.42
N ASN A 303 -19.75 -19.29 65.51
CA ASN A 303 -20.55 -20.45 65.94
C ASN A 303 -21.56 -19.96 67.02
N GLU A 304 -22.59 -20.75 67.35
CA GLU A 304 -22.98 -21.19 68.72
C GLU A 304 -24.49 -21.46 68.95
N ILE A 305 -24.79 -22.68 69.46
CA ILE A 305 -25.79 -23.02 70.53
C ILE A 305 -27.30 -22.85 70.18
N SER A 306 -28.24 -23.79 70.45
CA SER A 306 -28.22 -25.14 71.06
C SER A 306 -29.52 -25.94 70.81
N ASP A 307 -29.38 -27.27 70.72
CA ASP A 307 -30.21 -28.38 71.26
C ASP A 307 -31.76 -28.51 71.13
N ASN A 308 -32.13 -29.80 70.96
CA ASN A 308 -33.40 -30.50 71.17
C ASN A 308 -34.55 -30.29 70.15
N SER A 309 -35.32 -31.33 69.75
CA SER A 309 -35.39 -32.75 70.18
C SER A 309 -35.94 -33.69 69.08
N THR A 310 -35.72 -35.00 69.26
CA THR A 310 -36.49 -36.23 68.83
C THR A 310 -37.77 -36.06 67.96
N THR A 311 -38.15 -36.94 67.02
CA THR A 311 -38.20 -38.44 67.01
C THR A 311 -38.47 -38.98 65.58
N GLU A 312 -38.05 -40.24 65.28
CA GLU A 312 -38.74 -41.33 64.52
C GLU A 312 -39.43 -41.07 63.14
N ASP A 313 -39.52 -42.00 62.16
CA ASP A 313 -38.94 -43.34 61.89
C ASP A 313 -39.33 -43.77 60.43
N ASN A 314 -38.68 -44.79 59.85
CA ASN A 314 -39.03 -45.55 58.62
C ASN A 314 -39.00 -44.81 57.24
N SER A 315 -38.58 -45.39 56.10
CA SER A 315 -38.16 -46.76 55.69
C SER A 315 -36.98 -46.63 54.67
N LYS A 316 -35.97 -47.51 54.56
CA LYS A 316 -35.94 -48.82 53.84
C LYS A 316 -36.73 -48.85 52.51
N GLU A 317 -36.34 -49.52 51.43
CA GLU A 317 -35.14 -50.21 50.92
C GLU A 317 -35.33 -50.24 49.36
N THR A 318 -34.41 -50.57 48.44
CA THR A 318 -33.20 -51.42 48.43
C THR A 318 -32.26 -50.97 47.29
N ALA A 319 -31.04 -51.51 47.17
CA ALA A 319 -30.16 -51.34 46.00
C ALA A 319 -30.18 -52.55 45.05
N LYS A 320 -29.97 -52.35 43.73
CA LYS A 320 -29.04 -53.14 42.89
C LYS A 320 -28.93 -52.67 41.42
N ASN A 321 -27.70 -52.73 40.90
CA ASN A 321 -27.33 -52.66 39.48
C ASN A 321 -27.91 -53.83 38.67
N ILE A 322 -28.03 -53.65 37.34
CA ILE A 322 -27.54 -54.57 36.31
C ILE A 322 -27.26 -53.77 35.01
N THR A 323 -26.25 -54.20 34.25
CA THR A 323 -25.66 -53.51 33.09
C THR A 323 -26.28 -53.97 31.76
N GLN A 324 -25.91 -53.28 30.68
CA GLN A 324 -26.18 -53.55 29.27
C GLN A 324 -25.97 -55.03 28.86
N GLU A 325 -26.83 -55.56 27.98
CA GLU A 325 -26.51 -56.06 26.62
C GLU A 325 -27.78 -56.57 25.88
N ASP A 326 -27.63 -56.93 24.60
CA ASP A 326 -28.57 -57.59 23.69
C ASP A 326 -29.90 -56.89 23.29
N LEU A 327 -29.92 -56.36 22.05
CA LEU A 327 -30.73 -56.91 20.92
C LEU A 327 -30.57 -56.08 19.62
N LYS A 328 -29.51 -56.37 18.88
CA LYS A 328 -29.55 -56.62 17.43
C LYS A 328 -29.31 -58.13 17.30
N THR A 329 -29.94 -58.91 16.42
CA THR A 329 -30.23 -58.67 15.00
C THR A 329 -31.33 -59.64 14.57
N GLU A 330 -32.20 -59.27 13.63
CA GLU A 330 -33.03 -60.23 12.88
C GLU A 330 -32.76 -60.07 11.38
N LEU A 331 -31.66 -60.69 10.93
CA LEU A 331 -31.35 -61.08 9.55
C LEU A 331 -30.09 -61.96 9.51
#